data_AF-A0A956VLZ4-F1
#
_entry.id   AF-A0A956VLZ4-F1
#
_cell.length_a   1.000
_cell.length_b   1.000
_cell.length_c   1.000
_cell.angle_alpha   90.00
_cell.angle_beta   90.00
_cell.angle_gamma   90.00
#
_symmetry.space_group_name_H-M   'P 1'
#
loop_
_entity.id
_entity.type
_entity.pdbx_description
1 polymer ?
#
loop_
_entity_poly.entity_id
_entity_poly.type
_entity_poly.pdbx_seq_one_letter_code
_entity_poly.pdbx_strand_id
1 'polypeptide(L)'
;MSRLGFINKVLGDSNEKELKRLGKQVDAINALADEMAALSDDELAGLAEEFRNRLNQGETLDDLLPEAFAASREMASRRVGERPYDVQMIGGIVLHEGKIAEMRTGEGKTLTAVAPVFLNALAGDGVHLITVNDYLARRDAAWYGPVYRSFGLSVGVVQNNHISYIYDPDYDPDTVEEDGQKGGLKD
;
A
#
# COMPACT_ATOMS: atom_id res chain seq x y z
N MET A 1 5.03 38.77 -24.76
CA MET A 1 4.93 38.21 -23.39
C MET A 1 3.67 37.39 -23.31
N SER A 2 3.82 36.09 -23.02
CA SER A 2 2.83 35.04 -23.27
C SER A 2 1.53 35.21 -22.46
N ARG A 3 0.38 35.17 -23.14
CA ARG A 3 -0.97 35.14 -22.54
C ARG A 3 -1.23 33.89 -21.68
N LEU A 4 -0.39 32.84 -21.76
CA LEU A 4 -0.51 31.65 -20.88
C LEU A 4 -0.14 31.94 -19.42
N GLY A 5 0.78 32.88 -19.16
CA GLY A 5 1.23 33.17 -17.79
C GLY A 5 0.20 33.89 -16.93
N PHE A 6 -0.80 34.52 -17.53
CA PHE A 6 -1.82 35.28 -16.82
C PHE A 6 -3.03 34.41 -16.41
N ILE A 7 -3.31 33.33 -17.14
CA ILE A 7 -4.43 32.42 -16.86
C ILE A 7 -4.09 31.49 -15.68
N ASN A 8 -2.85 30.98 -15.61
CA ASN A 8 -2.38 30.18 -14.47
C ASN A 8 -2.34 30.98 -13.15
N LYS A 9 -2.13 32.30 -13.24
CA LYS A 9 -2.04 33.18 -12.06
C LYS A 9 -3.40 33.58 -11.48
N VAL A 10 -4.48 33.42 -12.26
CA VAL A 10 -5.85 33.80 -11.87
C VAL A 10 -6.69 32.58 -11.49
N LEU A 11 -6.40 31.39 -12.02
CA LEU A 11 -7.11 30.14 -11.70
C LEU A 11 -6.41 29.27 -10.63
N GLY A 12 -5.17 29.61 -10.27
CA GLY A 12 -4.31 28.79 -9.41
C GLY A 12 -3.76 27.58 -10.15
N ASP A 13 -2.56 27.14 -9.80
CA ASP A 13 -2.05 25.87 -10.32
C ASP A 13 -2.88 24.73 -9.71
N SER A 14 -3.66 24.05 -10.56
CA SER A 14 -4.51 22.93 -10.16
C SER A 14 -3.71 21.85 -9.43
N ASN A 15 -2.43 21.67 -9.78
CA ASN A 15 -1.55 20.71 -9.14
C ASN A 15 -1.12 21.17 -7.74
N GLU A 16 -0.76 22.45 -7.56
CA GLU A 16 -0.43 22.96 -6.22
C GLU A 16 -1.62 22.86 -5.27
N LYS A 17 -2.83 23.16 -5.77
CA LYS A 17 -4.07 23.03 -4.99
C LYS A 17 -4.34 21.57 -4.60
N GLU A 18 -4.13 20.64 -5.52
CA GLU A 18 -4.30 19.21 -5.27
C GLU A 18 -3.27 18.68 -4.28
N LEU A 19 -1.99 19.01 -4.46
CA LEU A 19 -0.93 18.65 -3.52
C LEU A 19 -1.20 19.18 -2.11
N LYS A 20 -1.76 20.40 -1.99
CA LYS A 20 -2.18 20.94 -0.70
C LYS A 20 -3.35 20.17 -0.08
N ARG A 21 -4.29 19.68 -0.88
CA ARG A 21 -5.39 18.82 -0.39
C ARG A 21 -4.85 17.47 0.10
N LEU A 22 -4.01 16.82 -0.70
CA LEU A 22 -3.37 15.55 -0.36
C LEU A 22 -2.47 15.67 0.88
N GLY A 23 -1.74 16.79 1.00
CA GLY A 23 -0.92 17.10 2.18
C GLY A 23 -1.72 17.08 3.48
N LYS A 24 -2.97 17.57 3.49
CA LYS A 24 -3.83 17.50 4.67
C LYS A 24 -4.20 16.07 5.07
N GLN A 25 -4.40 15.18 4.09
CA GLN A 25 -4.63 13.77 4.39
C GLN A 25 -3.37 13.10 4.94
N VAL A 26 -2.19 13.45 4.42
CA VAL A 26 -0.91 13.00 4.98
C VAL A 26 -0.69 13.55 6.39
N ASP A 27 -1.06 14.79 6.67
CA ASP A 27 -1.02 15.35 8.03
C ASP A 27 -1.90 14.53 9.00
N ALA A 28 -3.10 14.14 8.55
CA ALA A 28 -4.00 13.27 9.34
C ALA A 28 -3.39 11.87 9.57
N ILE A 29 -2.76 11.28 8.55
CA ILE A 29 -2.02 10.01 8.69
C ILE A 29 -0.87 10.16 9.70
N ASN A 30 -0.09 11.24 9.59
CA ASN A 30 1.05 11.51 10.47
C ASN A 30 0.63 11.75 11.92
N ALA A 31 -0.54 12.36 12.15
CA ALA A 31 -1.06 12.57 13.50
C ALA A 31 -1.36 11.27 14.25
N LEU A 32 -1.58 10.16 13.55
CA LEU A 32 -1.82 8.83 14.12
C LEU A 32 -0.53 8.03 14.36
N ALA A 33 0.65 8.55 13.99
CA ALA A 33 1.89 7.78 14.01
C ALA A 33 2.27 7.28 15.41
N ASP A 34 2.15 8.13 16.43
CA ASP A 34 2.49 7.76 17.81
C ASP A 34 1.50 6.72 18.38
N GLU A 35 0.23 6.80 17.98
CA GLU A 35 -0.80 5.83 18.35
C GLU A 35 -0.49 4.46 17.73
N MET A 36 -0.22 4.40 16.43
CA MET A 36 0.12 3.15 15.74
C MET A 36 1.42 2.53 16.29
N ALA A 37 2.42 3.36 16.60
CA ALA A 37 3.68 2.91 17.18
C ALA A 37 3.52 2.34 18.61
N ALA A 38 2.53 2.82 19.36
CA ALA A 38 2.24 2.33 20.71
C ALA A 38 1.55 0.96 20.74
N LEU A 39 0.88 0.57 19.64
CA LEU A 39 0.22 -0.74 19.53
C LEU A 39 1.24 -1.88 19.44
N SER A 40 0.95 -3.00 20.09
CA SER A 40 1.64 -4.27 19.82
C SER A 40 1.36 -4.77 18.39
N ASP A 41 2.13 -5.76 17.94
CA ASP A 41 1.93 -6.37 16.62
C ASP A 41 0.52 -6.96 16.46
N ASP A 42 0.00 -7.59 17.52
CA ASP A 42 -1.34 -8.21 17.51
C ASP A 42 -2.45 -7.16 17.51
N GLU A 43 -2.29 -6.07 18.28
CA GLU A 43 -3.24 -4.96 18.28
C GLU A 43 -3.28 -4.24 16.93
N LEU A 44 -2.10 -3.96 16.35
CA LEU A 44 -2.00 -3.34 15.04
C LEU A 44 -2.60 -4.22 13.94
N ALA A 45 -2.35 -5.54 13.99
CA ALA A 45 -2.99 -6.51 13.12
C ALA A 45 -4.52 -6.54 13.29
N GLY A 46 -5.00 -6.45 14.53
CA GLY A 46 -6.42 -6.45 14.91
C GLY A 46 -7.23 -5.31 14.31
N LEU A 47 -6.60 -4.17 14.00
CA LEU A 47 -7.27 -3.03 13.36
C LEU A 47 -7.94 -3.41 12.03
N ALA A 48 -7.40 -4.39 11.29
CA ALA A 48 -8.02 -4.82 10.04
C ALA A 48 -9.43 -5.40 10.25
N GLU A 49 -9.69 -6.09 11.36
CA GLU A 49 -11.03 -6.57 11.69
C GLU A 49 -11.94 -5.43 12.11
N GLU A 50 -11.43 -4.48 12.90
CA GLU A 50 -12.16 -3.26 13.27
C GLU A 50 -12.60 -2.47 12.04
N PHE A 51 -11.69 -2.23 11.08
CA PHE A 51 -11.99 -1.54 9.84
C PHE A 51 -13.05 -2.26 9.01
N ARG A 52 -12.96 -3.59 8.87
CA ARG A 52 -14.01 -4.38 8.20
C ARG A 52 -15.36 -4.25 8.91
N ASN A 53 -15.37 -4.22 10.24
CA ASN A 53 -16.60 -4.02 11.01
C ASN A 53 -17.19 -2.63 10.81
N ARG A 54 -16.36 -1.58 10.73
CA ARG A 54 -16.79 -0.20 10.44
C ARG A 54 -17.34 -0.05 9.02
N LEU A 55 -16.73 -0.69 8.03
CA LEU A 55 -17.29 -0.76 6.67
C LEU A 55 -18.69 -1.41 6.66
N ASN A 56 -18.86 -2.51 7.39
CA ASN A 56 -20.16 -3.19 7.52
C ASN A 56 -21.21 -2.31 8.23
N GLN A 57 -20.78 -1.32 9.01
CA GLN A 57 -21.65 -0.36 9.70
C GLN A 57 -21.94 0.91 8.86
N GLY A 58 -21.34 1.01 7.66
CA GLY A 58 -21.65 2.06 6.69
C GLY A 58 -20.59 3.15 6.55
N GLU A 59 -19.44 3.04 7.21
CA GLU A 59 -18.29 3.87 6.87
C GLU A 59 -17.76 3.53 5.47
N THR A 60 -17.13 4.50 4.82
CA THR A 60 -16.53 4.33 3.49
C THR A 60 -15.02 4.08 3.60
N LEU A 61 -14.40 3.61 2.51
CA LEU A 61 -12.95 3.50 2.45
C LEU A 61 -12.26 4.87 2.60
N ASP A 62 -12.90 5.95 2.13
CA ASP A 62 -12.38 7.31 2.29
C ASP A 62 -12.35 7.74 3.76
N ASP A 63 -13.36 7.33 4.55
CA ASP A 63 -13.43 7.60 5.99
C ASP A 63 -12.30 6.88 6.74
N LEU A 64 -12.01 5.64 6.35
CA LEU A 64 -10.96 4.80 6.95
C LEU A 64 -9.55 5.11 6.46
N LEU A 65 -9.41 5.93 5.41
CA LEU A 65 -8.13 6.14 4.74
C LEU A 65 -7.00 6.56 5.70
N PRO A 66 -7.19 7.54 6.61
CA PRO A 66 -6.10 7.98 7.49
C PRO A 66 -5.60 6.86 8.40
N GLU A 67 -6.51 6.11 9.03
CA GLU A 67 -6.18 5.04 9.98
C GLU A 67 -5.57 3.82 9.26
N ALA A 68 -6.14 3.42 8.13
CA ALA A 68 -5.62 2.30 7.35
C ALA A 68 -4.23 2.59 6.76
N PHE A 69 -3.99 3.83 6.31
CA PHE A 69 -2.67 4.25 5.82
C PHE A 69 -1.65 4.33 6.97
N ALA A 70 -2.05 4.86 8.13
CA ALA A 70 -1.16 4.92 9.30
C ALA A 70 -0.78 3.50 9.77
N ALA A 71 -1.76 2.60 9.89
CA ALA A 71 -1.55 1.22 10.31
C ALA A 71 -0.64 0.45 9.34
N SER A 72 -0.91 0.53 8.03
CA SER A 72 -0.08 -0.15 7.03
C SER A 72 1.34 0.42 6.94
N ARG A 73 1.52 1.73 7.15
CA ARG A 73 2.82 2.40 7.20
C ARG A 73 3.66 1.91 8.38
N GLU A 74 3.05 1.76 9.56
CA GLU A 74 3.70 1.21 10.74
C GLU A 74 4.03 -0.28 10.54
N MET A 75 3.09 -1.06 10.01
CA MET A 75 3.30 -2.49 9.75
C MET A 75 4.43 -2.74 8.73
N ALA A 76 4.53 -1.91 7.68
CA ALA A 76 5.65 -1.95 6.74
C ALA A 76 6.99 -1.67 7.44
N SER A 77 7.03 -0.66 8.32
CA SER A 77 8.22 -0.37 9.12
C SER A 77 8.66 -1.57 9.97
N ARG A 78 7.71 -2.29 10.58
CA ARG A 78 8.01 -3.46 11.42
C ARG A 78 8.41 -4.71 10.65
N ARG A 79 7.69 -5.01 9.56
CA ARG A 79 7.84 -6.29 8.85
C ARG A 79 8.92 -6.27 7.78
N VAL A 80 9.15 -5.13 7.14
CA VAL A 80 10.12 -5.03 6.03
C VAL A 80 11.20 -3.98 6.28
N GLY A 81 11.19 -3.30 7.43
CA GLY A 81 12.20 -2.29 7.79
C GLY A 81 12.09 -1.01 6.97
N GLU A 82 11.03 -0.85 6.19
CA GLU A 82 10.80 0.30 5.31
C GLU A 82 9.61 1.09 5.81
N ARG A 83 9.84 2.30 6.28
CA ARG A 83 8.76 3.23 6.62
C ARG A 83 8.45 4.11 5.42
N PRO A 84 7.25 4.02 4.81
CA PRO A 84 6.89 4.88 3.70
C PRO A 84 7.10 6.37 3.99
N TYR A 85 7.57 7.14 3.02
CA TYR A 85 7.70 8.59 3.09
C TYR A 85 6.36 9.30 2.82
N ASP A 86 6.28 10.58 3.18
CA ASP A 86 5.07 11.38 2.97
C ASP A 86 4.68 11.46 1.49
N VAL A 87 5.66 11.60 0.59
CA VAL A 87 5.42 11.57 -0.86
C VAL A 87 4.89 10.23 -1.36
N GLN A 88 5.21 9.13 -0.68
CA GLN A 88 4.66 7.82 -0.99
C GLN A 88 3.22 7.70 -0.46
N MET A 89 2.90 8.29 0.68
CA MET A 89 1.51 8.39 1.16
C MET A 89 0.65 9.23 0.20
N ILE A 90 1.17 10.36 -0.31
CA ILE A 90 0.52 11.13 -1.39
C ILE A 90 0.26 10.23 -2.59
N GLY A 91 1.29 9.51 -3.06
CA GLY A 91 1.14 8.58 -4.19
C GLY A 91 0.08 7.51 -3.93
N GLY A 92 0.03 6.96 -2.73
CA GLY A 92 -0.95 5.96 -2.32
C GLY A 92 -2.38 6.50 -2.32
N ILE A 93 -2.60 7.72 -1.81
CA ILE A 93 -3.90 8.39 -1.84
C ILE A 93 -4.34 8.61 -3.28
N VAL A 94 -3.45 9.09 -4.16
CA VAL A 94 -3.74 9.28 -5.59
C VAL A 94 -4.16 7.96 -6.26
N LEU A 95 -3.51 6.84 -5.92
CA LEU A 95 -3.90 5.52 -6.42
C LEU A 95 -5.28 5.08 -5.89
N HIS A 96 -5.57 5.31 -4.61
CA HIS A 96 -6.89 5.02 -4.04
C HIS A 96 -8.01 5.83 -4.73
N GLU A 97 -7.74 7.09 -5.06
CA GLU A 97 -8.66 7.95 -5.81
C GLU A 97 -8.83 7.54 -7.30
N GLY A 98 -8.24 6.43 -7.74
CA GLY A 98 -8.35 5.94 -9.11
C GLY A 98 -7.57 6.77 -10.13
N LYS A 99 -6.54 7.50 -9.69
CA LYS A 99 -5.69 8.37 -10.53
C LYS A 99 -4.31 7.75 -10.74
N ILE A 100 -3.55 8.33 -11.66
CA ILE A 100 -2.16 7.94 -11.94
C ILE A 100 -1.22 8.76 -11.04
N ALA A 101 -0.49 8.07 -10.16
CA ALA A 101 0.58 8.68 -9.38
C ALA A 101 1.90 8.71 -10.20
N GLU A 102 2.23 9.86 -10.79
CA GLU A 102 3.53 10.04 -11.43
C GLU A 102 4.63 10.22 -10.39
N MET A 103 5.41 9.17 -10.17
CA MET A 103 6.57 9.17 -9.29
C MET A 103 7.83 8.91 -10.10
N ARG A 104 8.95 9.55 -9.78
CA ARG A 104 10.24 9.29 -10.47
C ARG A 104 10.80 7.91 -10.11
N THR A 105 11.74 7.42 -10.91
CA THR A 105 12.49 6.20 -10.55
C THR A 105 13.28 6.46 -9.28
N GLY A 106 13.24 5.52 -8.34
CA GLY A 106 13.88 5.66 -7.02
C GLY A 106 12.95 6.15 -5.91
N GLU A 107 11.76 6.66 -6.23
CA GLU A 107 10.77 7.12 -5.22
C GLU A 107 10.05 5.98 -4.47
N GLY A 108 10.44 4.72 -4.70
CA GLY A 108 9.85 3.54 -4.04
C GLY A 108 8.39 3.27 -4.40
N LYS A 109 8.07 3.23 -5.70
CA LYS A 109 6.71 2.95 -6.22
C LYS A 109 6.08 1.66 -5.68
N THR A 110 6.89 0.63 -5.43
CA THR A 110 6.38 -0.64 -4.90
C THR A 110 5.90 -0.48 -3.44
N LEU A 111 6.70 0.18 -2.59
CA LEU A 111 6.30 0.51 -1.22
C LEU A 111 5.06 1.42 -1.17
N THR A 112 4.95 2.39 -2.09
CA THR A 112 3.77 3.26 -2.23
C THR A 112 2.46 2.49 -2.37
N ALA A 113 2.48 1.34 -3.05
CA ALA A 113 1.29 0.56 -3.31
C ALA A 113 0.73 -0.14 -2.06
N VAL A 114 1.53 -0.32 -1.01
CA VAL A 114 1.15 -1.08 0.19
C VAL A 114 -0.11 -0.53 0.86
N ALA A 115 -0.15 0.77 1.14
CA ALA A 115 -1.26 1.41 1.82
C ALA A 115 -2.59 1.36 1.03
N PRO A 116 -2.65 1.76 -0.26
CA PRO A 116 -3.89 1.66 -1.03
C PRO A 116 -4.30 0.21 -1.31
N VAL A 117 -3.36 -0.73 -1.48
CA VAL A 117 -3.72 -2.15 -1.62
C VAL A 117 -4.37 -2.66 -0.34
N PHE A 118 -3.79 -2.37 0.83
CA PHE A 118 -4.38 -2.74 2.11
C PHE A 118 -5.77 -2.15 2.31
N LEU A 119 -5.92 -0.82 2.16
CA LEU A 119 -7.20 -0.13 2.32
C LEU A 119 -8.28 -0.74 1.44
N ASN A 120 -8.04 -0.84 0.13
CA ASN A 120 -9.05 -1.35 -0.81
C ASN A 120 -9.35 -2.84 -0.60
N ALA A 121 -8.38 -3.64 -0.13
CA ALA A 121 -8.61 -5.05 0.17
C ALA A 121 -9.59 -5.27 1.34
N LEU A 122 -9.80 -4.26 2.20
CA LEU A 122 -10.78 -4.33 3.30
C LEU A 122 -12.23 -4.48 2.81
N ALA A 123 -12.53 -4.07 1.57
CA ALA A 123 -13.84 -4.24 0.96
C ALA A 123 -14.18 -5.71 0.65
N GLY A 124 -13.18 -6.60 0.60
CA GLY A 124 -13.39 -8.03 0.36
C GLY A 124 -13.50 -8.44 -1.11
N ASP A 125 -13.48 -7.50 -2.05
CA ASP A 125 -13.57 -7.77 -3.50
C ASP A 125 -12.23 -8.15 -4.14
N GLY A 126 -11.13 -8.12 -3.37
CA GLY A 126 -9.78 -8.37 -3.84
C GLY A 126 -9.13 -7.16 -4.54
N VAL A 127 -7.80 -7.17 -4.64
CA VAL A 127 -7.01 -6.11 -5.30
C VAL A 127 -5.97 -6.75 -6.21
N HIS A 128 -5.85 -6.26 -7.44
CA HIS A 128 -4.83 -6.70 -8.40
C HIS A 128 -3.71 -5.66 -8.53
N LEU A 129 -2.51 -6.02 -8.08
CA LEU A 129 -1.30 -5.23 -8.30
C LEU A 129 -0.56 -5.74 -9.55
N ILE A 130 -0.61 -4.97 -10.63
CA ILE A 130 -0.09 -5.38 -11.95
C ILE A 130 1.32 -4.82 -12.15
N THR A 131 2.24 -5.68 -12.59
CA THR A 131 3.62 -5.32 -12.92
C THR A 131 4.03 -5.89 -14.28
N VAL A 132 5.21 -5.52 -14.76
CA VAL A 132 5.62 -5.75 -16.16
C VAL A 132 6.14 -7.15 -16.46
N ASN A 133 6.47 -7.96 -15.44
CA ASN A 133 6.92 -9.34 -15.63
C ASN A 133 6.75 -10.20 -14.37
N ASP A 134 6.81 -11.52 -14.58
CA ASP A 134 6.63 -12.54 -13.54
C ASP A 134 7.66 -12.44 -12.40
N TYR A 135 8.89 -12.03 -12.70
CA TYR A 135 9.94 -11.86 -11.69
C TYR A 135 9.57 -10.75 -10.69
N LEU A 136 9.14 -9.58 -11.18
CA LEU A 136 8.70 -8.49 -10.32
C LEU A 136 7.45 -8.88 -9.53
N ALA A 137 6.54 -9.65 -10.14
CA ALA A 137 5.34 -10.12 -9.44
C ALA A 137 5.70 -11.01 -8.25
N ARG A 138 6.63 -11.97 -8.41
CA ARG A 138 7.12 -12.80 -7.30
C ARG A 138 7.85 -11.99 -6.25
N ARG A 139 8.79 -11.14 -6.69
CA ARG A 139 9.62 -10.35 -5.78
C ARG A 139 8.76 -9.44 -4.92
N ASP A 140 7.82 -8.72 -5.52
CA ASP A 140 7.00 -7.75 -4.80
C ASP A 140 6.04 -8.45 -3.82
N ALA A 141 5.51 -9.62 -4.21
CA ALA A 141 4.69 -10.46 -3.33
C ALA A 141 5.50 -11.06 -2.16
N ALA A 142 6.71 -11.55 -2.42
CA ALA A 142 7.59 -12.08 -1.36
C ALA A 142 8.03 -10.96 -0.39
N TRP A 143 8.32 -9.77 -0.92
CA TRP A 143 8.81 -8.65 -0.13
C TRP A 143 7.70 -8.04 0.75
N TYR A 144 6.53 -7.74 0.19
CA TYR A 144 5.44 -7.07 0.92
C TYR A 144 4.35 -8.02 1.44
N GLY A 145 4.44 -9.31 1.09
CA GLY A 145 3.61 -10.39 1.66
C GLY A 145 3.51 -10.37 3.19
N PRO A 146 4.63 -10.25 3.93
CA PRO A 146 4.61 -10.14 5.39
C PRO A 146 3.69 -9.01 5.92
N VAL A 147 3.62 -7.87 5.23
CA VAL A 147 2.78 -6.74 5.63
C VAL A 147 1.31 -7.10 5.49
N TYR A 148 0.89 -7.59 4.32
CA TYR A 148 -0.50 -7.95 4.06
C TYR A 148 -0.95 -9.12 4.93
N ARG A 149 -0.10 -10.13 5.13
CA ARG A 149 -0.39 -11.28 5.99
C ARG A 149 -0.59 -10.88 7.44
N SER A 150 0.14 -9.87 7.93
CA SER A 150 -0.05 -9.35 9.28
C SER A 150 -1.46 -8.81 9.50
N PHE A 151 -2.15 -8.33 8.46
CA PHE A 151 -3.55 -7.90 8.53
C PHE A 151 -4.57 -9.01 8.19
N GLY A 152 -4.11 -10.26 8.13
CA GLY A 152 -4.94 -11.43 7.79
C GLY A 152 -5.28 -11.56 6.31
N LEU A 153 -4.66 -10.77 5.42
CA LEU A 153 -4.89 -10.88 3.99
C LEU A 153 -4.12 -12.07 3.40
N SER A 154 -4.68 -12.69 2.37
CA SER A 154 -3.95 -13.63 1.52
C SER A 154 -3.31 -12.89 0.35
N VAL A 155 -2.17 -13.39 -0.15
CA VAL A 155 -1.45 -12.80 -1.29
C VAL A 155 -1.20 -13.89 -2.32
N GLY A 156 -1.75 -13.70 -3.52
CA GLY A 156 -1.57 -14.60 -4.65
C GLY A 156 -0.70 -13.97 -5.74
N VAL A 157 0.04 -14.81 -6.47
CA VAL A 157 0.87 -14.41 -7.61
C VAL A 157 0.41 -15.20 -8.83
N VAL A 158 0.07 -14.50 -9.91
CA VAL A 158 -0.30 -15.11 -11.19
C VAL A 158 0.82 -14.85 -12.20
N GLN A 159 1.20 -15.90 -12.92
CA GLN A 159 2.27 -15.86 -13.92
C GLN A 159 1.81 -16.43 -15.25
N ASN A 160 2.67 -16.32 -16.25
CA ASN A 160 2.46 -17.00 -17.51
C ASN A 160 2.44 -18.54 -17.34
N ASN A 161 1.98 -19.26 -18.37
CA ASN A 161 1.92 -20.72 -18.42
C ASN A 161 1.04 -21.39 -17.35
N HIS A 162 -0.02 -20.70 -16.89
CA HIS A 162 -0.96 -21.21 -15.88
C HIS A 162 -0.31 -21.51 -14.52
N ILE A 163 0.79 -20.84 -14.21
CA ILE A 163 1.47 -20.95 -12.92
C ILE A 163 0.89 -19.90 -11.98
N SER A 164 0.44 -20.35 -10.81
CA SER A 164 -0.01 -19.48 -9.72
C SER A 164 0.60 -19.94 -8.42
N TYR A 165 0.87 -18.99 -7.53
CA TYR A 165 1.37 -19.27 -6.20
C TYR A 165 0.57 -18.51 -5.15
N ILE A 166 0.63 -19.00 -3.92
CA ILE A 166 0.21 -18.27 -2.72
C ILE A 166 1.47 -17.97 -1.89
N TYR A 167 1.56 -16.74 -1.39
CA TYR A 167 2.62 -16.38 -0.45
C TYR A 167 2.57 -17.25 0.81
N ASP A 168 3.71 -17.82 1.15
CA ASP A 168 3.87 -18.71 2.30
C ASP A 168 4.60 -17.98 3.45
N PRO A 169 3.90 -17.64 4.56
CA PRO A 169 4.53 -16.96 5.68
C PRO A 169 5.52 -17.85 6.45
N ASP A 170 5.44 -19.17 6.29
CA ASP A 170 6.28 -20.15 6.98
C ASP A 170 7.57 -20.47 6.20
N TYR A 171 7.78 -19.83 5.04
CA TYR A 171 8.96 -20.05 4.22
C TYR A 171 10.23 -19.56 4.91
N ASP A 172 11.19 -20.48 5.06
CA ASP A 172 12.53 -20.20 5.56
C ASP A 172 13.49 -20.04 4.36
N PRO A 173 14.07 -18.84 4.12
CA PRO A 173 14.98 -18.62 3.01
C PRO A 173 16.28 -19.43 3.10
N ASP A 174 16.62 -19.97 4.27
CA ASP A 174 17.80 -20.82 4.48
C ASP A 174 17.52 -22.30 4.17
N THR A 175 16.25 -22.67 3.95
CA THR A 175 15.90 -24.00 3.44
C THR A 175 16.13 -24.05 1.92
N VAL A 176 17.11 -24.87 1.51
CA VAL A 176 17.45 -25.05 0.09
C VAL A 176 16.33 -25.85 -0.58
N GLU A 177 15.39 -25.19 -1.24
CA GLU A 177 14.48 -25.86 -2.16
C GLU A 177 15.22 -26.25 -3.46
N GLU A 178 14.95 -27.45 -4.00
CA GLU A 178 15.55 -27.96 -5.24
C GLU A 178 15.28 -27.04 -6.45
N ASP A 179 14.23 -26.22 -6.39
CA ASP A 179 13.88 -25.19 -7.36
C ASP A 179 14.06 -23.80 -6.74
N GLY A 180 15.27 -23.24 -6.79
CA GLY A 180 15.61 -21.89 -6.29
C GLY A 180 14.90 -20.70 -6.96
N GLN A 181 13.63 -20.84 -7.36
CA GLN A 181 12.80 -19.84 -8.03
C GLN A 181 11.61 -19.33 -7.21
N LYS A 182 11.22 -20.00 -6.10
CA LYS A 182 9.94 -19.74 -5.42
C LYS A 182 9.99 -18.68 -4.32
N GLY A 183 11.07 -18.59 -3.54
CA GLY A 183 11.37 -17.43 -2.68
C GLY A 183 10.21 -16.94 -1.79
N GLY A 184 9.59 -17.82 -1.00
CA GLY A 184 8.44 -17.44 -0.16
C GLY A 184 7.06 -17.74 -0.76
N LEU A 185 7.00 -18.55 -1.81
CA LEU A 185 5.77 -18.86 -2.53
C LEU A 185 5.55 -20.38 -2.59
N LYS A 186 4.32 -20.83 -2.34
CA LYS A 186 3.91 -22.24 -2.50
C LYS A 186 2.87 -22.39 -3.61
N ASP A 187 2.84 -23.59 -4.20
CA ASP A 187 1.90 -23.95 -5.28
C ASP A 187 0.43 -23.89 -4.83
#